data_AF-A0A645EA12-F1
#
_entry.id   AF-A0A645EA12-F1
#
_cell.length_a   1.000
_cell.length_b   1.000
_cell.length_c   1.000
_cell.angle_alpha   90.00
_cell.angle_beta   90.00
_cell.angle_gamma   90.00
#
_symmetry.space_group_name_H-M   'P 1'
#
loop_
_entity.id
_entity.type
_entity.pdbx_description
1 polymer ?
#
loop_
_entity_poly.entity_id
_entity_poly.type
_entity_poly.pdbx_seq_one_letter_code
_entity_poly.pdbx_strand_id
1 'polypeptide(L)'
;MATLAGISLFFFDQLTPGGILGNCFGILAGLMVACAYLVVGEVDEETRMTGILLGQVFTAIIGLPSLLFSHVSLTTPAVLSILALGIFQLGIPYILFGLAMKDGSALACNLIGAIEPLLNPVWVFLFNGEAPGFFALIGAVIVIIAITLWCIWNEKVCRVKEAAG
;
A
#
# COMPACT_ATOMS: atom_id res chain seq x y z
N MET A 1 -4.06 -15.68 7.47
CA MET A 1 -2.97 -16.62 7.82
C MET A 1 -2.09 -16.94 6.62
N ALA A 2 -2.62 -17.45 5.50
CA ALA A 2 -1.82 -17.72 4.29
C ALA A 2 -1.17 -16.45 3.68
N THR A 3 -1.89 -15.32 3.68
CA THR A 3 -1.35 -14.02 3.24
C THR A 3 -0.19 -13.53 4.12
N LEU A 4 -0.31 -13.70 5.44
CA LEU A 4 0.75 -13.34 6.39
C LEU A 4 2.01 -14.17 6.14
N ALA A 5 1.86 -15.48 5.92
CA ALA A 5 2.99 -16.37 5.59
C ALA A 5 3.65 -16.01 4.26
N GLY A 6 2.88 -15.67 3.22
CA GLY A 6 3.39 -15.22 1.92
C GLY A 6 4.17 -13.91 2.01
N ILE A 7 3.66 -12.93 2.78
CA ILE A 7 4.33 -11.65 3.03
C ILE A 7 5.62 -11.87 3.84
N SER A 8 5.60 -12.70 4.89
CA SER A 8 6.81 -13.03 5.65
C SER A 8 7.90 -13.69 4.80
N LEU A 9 7.53 -14.56 3.87
CA LEU A 9 8.47 -15.21 2.95
C LEU A 9 9.04 -14.21 1.92
N PHE A 10 8.22 -13.27 1.44
CA PHE A 10 8.63 -12.20 0.53
C PHE A 10 9.71 -11.29 1.15
N PHE A 11 9.57 -10.97 2.44
CA PHE A 11 10.53 -10.11 3.15
C PHE A 11 11.75 -10.86 3.69
N PHE A 12 11.74 -12.19 3.69
CA PHE A 12 12.84 -12.99 4.22
C PHE A 12 14.16 -12.77 3.45
N ASP A 13 14.06 -12.55 2.14
CA ASP A 13 15.22 -12.30 1.25
C ASP A 13 15.77 -10.87 1.36
N GLN A 14 14.97 -9.94 1.91
CA GLN A 14 15.30 -8.52 2.06
C GLN A 14 15.95 -8.20 3.43
N LEU A 15 16.06 -9.19 4.33
CA LEU A 15 16.67 -9.02 5.65
C LEU A 15 18.19 -8.94 5.51
N THR A 16 18.74 -7.73 5.46
CA THR A 16 20.18 -7.50 5.41
C THR A 16 20.85 -8.00 6.70
N PRO A 17 21.77 -8.99 6.65
CA PRO A 17 22.52 -9.45 7.82
C PRO A 17 23.53 -8.37 8.23
N GLY A 18 23.12 -7.47 9.13
CA GLY A 18 23.92 -6.33 9.58
C GLY A 18 23.11 -5.08 9.93
N GLY A 19 21.83 -5.02 9.54
CA GLY A 19 20.94 -3.86 9.72
C GLY A 19 19.83 -4.03 10.77
N ILE A 20 20.12 -4.64 11.93
CA ILE A 20 19.09 -5.01 12.94
C ILE A 20 18.21 -3.82 13.35
N LEU A 21 18.79 -2.64 13.55
CA LEU A 21 18.04 -1.42 13.86
C LEU A 21 17.05 -1.04 12.75
N GLY A 22 17.48 -1.10 11.49
CA GLY A 22 16.62 -0.85 10.33
C GLY A 22 15.48 -1.86 10.23
N ASN A 23 15.76 -3.14 10.49
CA ASN A 23 14.75 -4.20 10.50
C ASN A 23 13.67 -3.95 11.58
N CYS A 24 14.08 -3.53 12.79
CA CYS A 24 13.15 -3.16 13.85
C CYS A 24 12.27 -1.96 13.46
N PHE A 25 12.86 -0.91 12.89
CA PHE A 25 12.09 0.24 12.39
C PHE A 25 11.15 -0.14 11.23
N GLY A 26 11.56 -1.05 10.34
CA GLY A 26 10.72 -1.56 9.27
C GLY A 26 9.49 -2.33 9.78
N ILE A 27 9.69 -3.22 10.77
CA ILE A 27 8.58 -3.94 11.42
C ILE A 27 7.64 -2.96 12.12
N LEU A 28 8.19 -2.00 12.87
CA LEU A 28 7.40 -0.99 13.56
C LEU A 28 6.60 -0.13 12.58
N ALA A 29 7.20 0.30 11.47
CA ALA A 29 6.52 1.04 10.42
C ALA A 29 5.36 0.24 9.82
N GLY A 30 5.59 -1.05 9.51
CA GLY A 30 4.53 -1.95 9.02
C GLY A 30 3.38 -2.10 10.01
N LEU A 31 3.68 -2.24 11.31
CA LEU A 31 2.67 -2.30 12.36
C LEU A 31 1.85 -1.01 12.45
N MET A 32 2.50 0.16 12.39
CA MET A 32 1.82 1.45 12.44
C MET A 32 0.89 1.65 11.22
N VAL A 33 1.32 1.24 10.03
CA VAL A 33 0.47 1.27 8.82
C VAL A 33 -0.74 0.34 8.98
N ALA A 34 -0.55 -0.87 9.52
CA ALA A 34 -1.65 -1.80 9.77
C ALA A 34 -2.68 -1.21 10.75
N CYS A 35 -2.21 -0.62 11.86
CA CYS A 35 -3.08 0.07 12.80
C CYS A 35 -3.83 1.25 12.16
N ALA A 36 -3.15 2.04 11.31
CA ALA A 36 -3.78 3.13 10.59
C ALA A 36 -4.92 2.65 9.70
N TYR A 37 -4.74 1.56 8.95
CA TYR A 37 -5.81 0.98 8.13
C TYR A 37 -7.01 0.48 8.94
N LEU A 38 -6.78 -0.12 10.12
CA LEU A 38 -7.86 -0.57 11.00
C LEU A 38 -8.70 0.62 11.48
N VAL A 39 -8.06 1.66 11.99
CA VAL A 39 -8.74 2.89 12.48
C VAL A 39 -9.47 3.59 11.33
N VAL A 40 -8.80 3.73 10.18
CA VAL A 40 -9.38 4.33 8.98
C VAL A 40 -10.62 3.55 8.51
N GLY A 41 -10.61 2.22 8.63
CA GLY A 41 -11.74 1.37 8.25
C GLY A 41 -13.01 1.59 9.08
N GLU A 42 -12.88 2.07 10.32
CA GLU A 42 -14.00 2.26 11.26
C GLU A 42 -14.60 3.67 11.25
N VAL A 43 -13.92 4.64 10.64
CA VAL A 43 -14.37 6.05 10.58
C VAL A 43 -15.08 6.39 9.26
N ASP A 44 -15.96 7.39 9.32
CA ASP A 44 -16.64 7.99 8.18
C ASP A 44 -15.66 8.62 7.17
N GLU A 45 -16.13 8.84 5.95
CA GLU A 45 -15.29 9.31 4.83
C GLU A 45 -14.70 10.70 5.08
N GLU A 46 -15.48 11.63 5.66
CA GLU A 46 -15.02 13.00 5.94
C GLU A 46 -13.90 13.00 6.99
N THR A 47 -14.09 12.27 8.09
CA THR A 47 -13.09 12.07 9.13
C THR A 47 -11.85 11.35 8.60
N ARG A 48 -12.04 10.36 7.72
CA ARG A 48 -10.95 9.62 7.07
C ARG A 48 -10.08 10.53 6.20
N MET A 49 -10.69 11.33 5.33
CA MET A 49 -9.97 12.26 4.45
C MET A 49 -9.22 13.31 5.26
N THR A 50 -9.85 13.85 6.30
CA THR A 50 -9.23 14.82 7.21
C THR A 50 -8.05 14.20 7.97
N GLY A 51 -8.20 12.96 8.45
CA GLY A 51 -7.13 12.22 9.13
C GLY A 51 -5.93 11.93 8.22
N ILE A 52 -6.17 11.55 6.97
CA ILE A 52 -5.11 11.36 5.97
C ILE A 52 -4.38 12.68 5.69
N LEU A 53 -5.11 13.77 5.50
CA LEU A 53 -4.52 15.09 5.24
C LEU A 53 -3.66 15.56 6.43
N LEU A 54 -4.16 15.42 7.66
CA LEU A 54 -3.38 15.72 8.86
C LEU A 54 -2.15 14.83 8.98
N GLY A 55 -2.27 13.53 8.65
CA GLY A 55 -1.13 12.61 8.60
C GLY A 55 -0.04 13.06 7.63
N GLN A 56 -0.42 13.52 6.44
CA GLN A 56 0.53 14.07 5.46
C GLN A 56 1.17 15.38 5.96
N VAL A 57 0.40 16.26 6.60
CA VAL A 57 0.92 17.50 7.21
C VAL A 57 1.91 17.18 8.33
N PHE A 58 1.58 16.26 9.23
CA PHE A 58 2.52 15.82 10.27
C PHE A 58 3.76 15.17 9.68
N THR A 59 3.61 14.34 8.64
CA THR A 59 4.74 13.73 7.93
C THR A 59 5.64 14.79 7.31
N ALA A 60 5.06 15.84 6.70
CA ALA A 60 5.83 16.97 6.18
C ALA A 60 6.54 17.74 7.29
N ILE A 61 5.85 18.07 8.39
CA ILE A 61 6.43 18.83 9.51
C ILE A 61 7.55 18.06 10.22
N ILE A 62 7.38 16.77 10.44
CA ILE A 62 8.37 15.92 11.12
C ILE A 62 9.51 15.54 10.14
N GLY A 63 9.19 15.32 8.87
CA GLY A 63 10.14 14.95 7.82
C GLY A 63 10.99 16.10 7.31
N LEU A 64 10.46 17.33 7.17
CA LEU A 64 11.20 18.50 6.69
C LEU A 64 12.49 18.78 7.48
N PRO A 65 12.50 18.76 8.83
CA PRO A 65 13.72 18.93 9.62
C PRO A 65 14.78 17.86 9.35
N SER A 66 14.40 16.65 8.94
CA SER A 66 15.37 15.59 8.62
C SER A 66 16.25 15.97 7.43
N LEU A 67 15.76 16.81 6.51
CA LEU A 67 16.53 17.34 5.38
C LEU A 67 17.73 18.18 5.82
N LEU A 68 17.73 18.71 7.05
CA LEU A 68 18.87 19.44 7.63
C LEU A 68 19.98 18.50 8.10
N PHE A 69 19.66 17.26 8.42
CA PHE A 69 20.60 16.25 8.90
C PHE A 69 21.12 15.32 7.79
N SER A 70 20.35 15.16 6.72
CA SER A 70 20.75 14.40 5.53
C SER A 70 21.35 15.32 4.47
N HIS A 71 22.48 14.94 3.86
CA HIS A 71 23.04 15.61 2.67
C HIS A 71 22.15 15.36 1.44
N VAL A 72 20.96 15.95 1.41
CA VAL A 72 20.06 15.90 0.26
C VAL A 72 20.46 16.99 -0.71
N SER A 73 20.87 16.58 -1.91
CA SER A 73 21.07 17.52 -3.01
C SER A 73 19.71 17.94 -3.56
N LEU A 74 19.31 19.20 -3.30
CA LEU A 74 18.09 19.78 -3.84
C LEU A 74 18.27 20.10 -5.33
N THR A 75 18.33 19.07 -6.16
CA THR A 75 18.42 19.22 -7.61
C THR A 75 17.01 19.44 -8.19
N THR A 76 16.90 20.26 -9.24
CA THR A 76 15.66 20.50 -9.99
C THR A 76 14.87 19.21 -10.32
N PRO A 77 15.47 18.11 -10.83
CA PRO A 77 14.75 16.86 -11.08
C PRO A 77 14.18 16.22 -9.81
N ALA A 78 14.82 16.34 -8.65
CA ALA A 78 14.32 15.78 -7.40
C ALA A 78 13.04 16.52 -6.95
N VAL A 79 13.05 17.86 -7.02
CA VAL A 79 11.88 18.69 -6.69
C VAL A 79 10.73 18.40 -7.67
N LEU A 80 11.03 18.31 -8.97
CA LEU A 80 10.03 17.99 -9.98
C LEU A 80 9.41 16.60 -9.75
N SER A 81 10.22 15.63 -9.35
CA SER A 81 9.76 14.27 -9.04
C SER A 81 8.86 14.25 -7.81
N ILE A 82 9.21 14.96 -6.73
CA ILE A 82 8.36 15.06 -5.54
C ILE A 82 6.99 15.67 -5.88
N LEU A 83 6.97 16.74 -6.69
CA LEU A 83 5.73 17.37 -7.13
C LEU A 83 4.92 16.43 -8.03
N ALA A 84 5.57 15.71 -8.95
CA ALA A 84 4.90 14.76 -9.81
C ALA A 84 4.25 13.61 -9.01
N LEU A 85 4.97 13.01 -8.06
CA LEU A 85 4.45 11.95 -7.19
C LEU A 85 3.32 12.49 -6.28
N GLY A 86 3.49 13.69 -5.70
CA GLY A 86 2.46 14.30 -4.87
C GLY A 86 1.15 14.60 -5.63
N ILE A 87 1.24 15.20 -6.82
CA ILE A 87 0.06 15.64 -7.57
C ILE A 87 -0.56 14.47 -8.34
N PHE A 88 0.23 13.76 -9.13
CA PHE A 88 -0.27 12.74 -10.06
C PHE A 88 -0.48 11.38 -9.39
N GLN A 89 0.41 10.98 -8.48
CA GLN A 89 0.32 9.66 -7.84
C GLN A 89 -0.56 9.68 -6.58
N LEU A 90 -0.61 10.78 -5.82
CA LEU A 90 -1.46 10.88 -4.63
C LEU A 90 -2.73 11.72 -4.89
N GLY A 91 -2.59 12.95 -5.36
CA GLY A 91 -3.71 13.88 -5.50
C GLY A 91 -4.84 13.39 -6.42
N ILE A 92 -4.50 13.00 -7.66
CA ILE A 92 -5.51 12.55 -8.63
C ILE A 92 -6.24 11.28 -8.15
N PRO A 93 -5.56 10.21 -7.68
CA PRO A 93 -6.24 9.03 -7.17
C PRO A 93 -7.15 9.29 -5.98
N TYR A 94 -6.80 10.20 -5.06
CA TYR A 94 -7.70 10.56 -3.95
C TYR A 94 -9.01 11.20 -4.43
N ILE A 95 -8.94 12.10 -5.42
CA ILE A 95 -10.13 12.74 -6.00
C ILE A 95 -10.99 11.71 -6.73
N LEU A 96 -10.35 10.86 -7.54
CA LEU A 96 -11.04 9.78 -8.26
C LEU A 96 -11.66 8.77 -7.31
N PHE A 97 -10.99 8.45 -6.20
CA PHE A 97 -11.49 7.54 -5.17
C PHE A 97 -12.72 8.11 -4.46
N GLY A 98 -12.70 9.39 -4.04
CA GLY A 98 -13.87 10.05 -3.47
C GLY A 98 -15.05 10.12 -4.44
N LEU A 99 -14.79 10.34 -5.73
CA LEU A 99 -15.83 10.33 -6.77
C LEU A 99 -16.37 8.90 -7.02
N ALA A 100 -15.49 7.90 -7.07
CA ALA A 100 -15.86 6.50 -7.27
C ALA A 100 -16.61 5.91 -6.07
N MET A 101 -16.37 6.40 -4.85
CA MET A 101 -17.15 6.00 -3.67
C MET A 101 -18.56 6.57 -3.67
N LYS A 102 -18.74 7.76 -4.25
CA LYS A 102 -20.04 8.44 -4.33
C LYS A 102 -20.99 7.81 -5.35
N ASP A 103 -20.47 7.41 -6.52
CA ASP A 103 -21.29 6.94 -7.65
C ASP A 103 -21.00 5.48 -8.06
N GLY A 104 -19.96 4.85 -7.51
CA GLY A 104 -19.44 3.56 -7.96
C GLY A 104 -19.82 2.37 -7.07
N SER A 105 -19.95 1.21 -7.72
CA SER A 105 -20.06 -0.09 -7.07
C SER A 105 -18.85 -0.33 -6.16
N ALA A 106 -19.08 -0.57 -4.86
CA ALA A 106 -18.06 -0.98 -3.89
C ALA A 106 -17.17 -2.15 -4.38
N LEU A 107 -17.68 -2.92 -5.35
CA LEU A 107 -16.98 -4.01 -6.01
C LEU A 107 -15.79 -3.52 -6.86
N ALA A 108 -15.90 -2.38 -7.55
CA ALA A 108 -14.82 -1.82 -8.36
C ALA A 108 -13.66 -1.33 -7.48
N CYS A 109 -13.96 -0.66 -6.36
CA CYS A 109 -12.95 -0.26 -5.38
C CYS A 109 -12.22 -1.48 -4.78
N ASN A 110 -12.95 -2.55 -4.45
CA ASN A 110 -12.34 -3.78 -3.94
C ASN A 110 -11.44 -4.47 -4.98
N LEU A 111 -11.84 -4.49 -6.26
CA LEU A 111 -11.03 -5.08 -7.33
C LEU A 111 -9.75 -4.27 -7.58
N ILE A 112 -9.84 -2.94 -7.57
CA ILE A 112 -8.67 -2.06 -7.71
C ILE A 112 -7.73 -2.25 -6.51
N GLY A 113 -8.24 -2.24 -5.28
CA GLY A 113 -7.43 -2.46 -4.08
C GLY A 113 -6.75 -3.83 -4.03
N ALA A 114 -7.34 -4.86 -4.66
CA ALA A 114 -6.73 -6.17 -4.78
C ALA A 114 -5.63 -6.24 -5.87
N ILE A 115 -5.80 -5.48 -6.96
CA ILE A 115 -4.88 -5.54 -8.12
C ILE A 115 -3.64 -4.65 -7.94
N GLU A 116 -3.76 -3.55 -7.20
CA GLU A 116 -2.70 -2.56 -7.00
C GLU A 116 -1.42 -3.13 -6.34
N PRO A 117 -1.49 -3.87 -5.21
CA PRO A 117 -0.29 -4.48 -4.60
C PRO A 117 0.41 -5.50 -5.52
N LEU A 118 -0.36 -6.06 -6.43
CA LEU A 118 0.00 -7.12 -7.37
C LEU A 118 0.75 -6.55 -8.57
N LEU A 119 0.33 -5.38 -9.06
CA LEU A 119 0.99 -4.68 -10.16
C LEU A 119 2.29 -4.00 -9.74
N ASN A 120 2.41 -3.52 -8.50
CA ASN A 120 3.60 -2.80 -8.03
C ASN A 120 4.93 -3.55 -8.29
N PRO A 121 5.09 -4.84 -7.90
CA PRO A 121 6.29 -5.62 -8.21
C PRO A 121 6.51 -5.83 -9.72
N VAL A 122 5.43 -5.97 -10.51
CA VAL A 122 5.50 -6.18 -11.97
C VAL A 122 6.07 -4.93 -12.66
N TRP A 123 5.63 -3.75 -12.25
CA TRP A 123 6.13 -2.49 -12.80
C TRP A 123 7.61 -2.25 -12.47
N VAL A 124 8.03 -2.53 -11.23
CA VAL A 124 9.44 -2.40 -10.82
C VAL A 124 10.32 -3.34 -11.65
N PHE A 125 9.87 -4.59 -11.87
CA PHE A 125 10.59 -5.53 -12.73
C PHE A 125 10.75 -5.03 -14.16
N LEU A 126 9.69 -4.46 -14.76
CA LEU A 126 9.71 -3.99 -16.15
C LEU A 126 10.54 -2.71 -16.36
N PHE A 127 10.48 -1.76 -15.43
CA PHE A 127 11.10 -0.43 -15.61
C PHE A 127 12.47 -0.29 -14.95
N ASN A 128 12.68 -0.88 -13.77
CA ASN A 128 13.96 -0.81 -13.07
C ASN A 128 14.85 -2.03 -13.32
N GLY A 129 14.30 -3.14 -13.85
CA GLY A 129 15.07 -4.36 -14.10
C GLY A 129 15.53 -5.07 -12.83
N GLU A 130 15.07 -4.63 -11.65
CA GLU A 130 15.32 -5.30 -10.37
C GLU A 130 14.52 -6.62 -10.36
N ALA A 131 15.20 -7.71 -10.73
CA ALA A 131 14.61 -9.04 -10.68
C ALA A 131 14.27 -9.37 -9.22
N PRO A 132 12.99 -9.61 -8.88
CA PRO A 132 12.62 -10.04 -7.53
C PRO A 132 13.34 -11.36 -7.23
N GLY A 133 13.91 -11.45 -6.02
CA GLY A 133 14.60 -12.65 -5.55
C GLY A 133 13.70 -13.90 -5.60
N PHE A 134 14.31 -15.08 -5.58
CA PHE A 134 13.58 -16.35 -5.71
C PHE A 134 12.47 -16.51 -4.66
N PHE A 135 12.73 -16.10 -3.41
CA PHE A 135 11.75 -16.11 -2.34
C PHE A 135 10.66 -15.04 -2.49
N ALA A 136 10.99 -13.87 -3.05
CA ALA A 136 10.02 -12.84 -3.37
C ALA A 136 9.03 -13.31 -4.44
N LEU A 137 9.49 -14.08 -5.43
CA LEU A 137 8.61 -14.65 -6.46
C LEU A 137 7.64 -15.68 -5.87
N ILE A 138 8.11 -16.56 -4.99
CA ILE A 138 7.28 -17.55 -4.30
C ILE A 138 6.25 -16.86 -3.39
N GLY A 139 6.69 -15.85 -2.61
CA GLY A 139 5.82 -15.06 -1.76
C GLY A 139 4.72 -14.37 -2.56
N ALA A 140 5.05 -13.78 -3.72
CA ALA A 140 4.08 -13.17 -4.63
C ALA A 140 3.03 -14.20 -5.10
N VAL A 141 3.45 -15.38 -5.59
CA VAL A 141 2.52 -16.43 -6.03
C VAL A 141 1.56 -16.85 -4.91
N ILE A 142 2.05 -17.03 -3.68
CA ILE A 142 1.22 -17.39 -2.52
C ILE A 142 0.18 -16.30 -2.23
N VAL A 143 0.57 -15.03 -2.27
CA VAL A 143 -0.33 -13.89 -2.03
C VAL A 143 -1.42 -13.83 -3.11
N ILE A 144 -1.07 -14.01 -4.38
CA ILE A 144 -2.02 -14.03 -5.50
C ILE A 144 -3.06 -15.12 -5.30
N ILE A 145 -2.62 -16.36 -5.07
CA ILE A 145 -3.52 -17.50 -4.87
C ILE A 145 -4.45 -17.26 -3.68
N ALA A 146 -3.92 -16.74 -2.57
CA ALA A 146 -4.71 -16.45 -1.39
C ALA A 146 -5.79 -15.38 -1.65
N ILE A 147 -5.45 -14.29 -2.34
CA ILE A 147 -6.40 -13.22 -2.70
C ILE A 147 -7.45 -13.75 -3.68
N THR A 148 -7.05 -14.48 -4.72
CA THR A 148 -7.98 -15.04 -5.70
C THR A 148 -8.99 -16.00 -5.05
N LEU A 149 -8.52 -16.91 -4.19
CA LEU A 149 -9.40 -17.82 -3.46
C LEU A 149 -10.34 -17.05 -2.52
N TRP A 150 -9.86 -16.01 -1.85
CA TRP A 150 -10.67 -15.17 -0.99
C TRP A 150 -11.75 -14.41 -1.77
N CYS A 151 -11.42 -13.82 -2.92
CA CYS A 151 -12.39 -13.15 -3.79
C CYS A 151 -13.50 -14.10 -4.25
N ILE A 152 -13.14 -15.31 -4.70
CA ILE A 152 -14.11 -16.32 -5.14
C ILE A 152 -15.01 -16.76 -3.97
N TRP A 153 -14.44 -16.92 -2.78
CA TRP A 153 -15.21 -17.30 -1.60
C TRP A 153 -16.19 -16.20 -1.20
N ASN A 154 -15.74 -14.94 -1.18
CA ASN A 154 -16.54 -13.81 -0.76
C ASN A 154 -17.71 -13.57 -1.73
N GLU A 155 -17.49 -13.72 -3.04
CA GLU A 155 -18.54 -13.65 -4.06
C GLU A 155 -19.62 -14.73 -3.83
N LYS A 156 -19.21 -15.97 -3.57
CA LYS A 156 -20.15 -17.07 -3.28
C LYS A 156 -20.98 -16.79 -2.03
N VAL A 157 -20.35 -16.30 -0.95
CA VAL A 157 -21.06 -15.99 0.30
C VAL A 157 -22.06 -14.84 0.12
N CYS A 158 -21.69 -13.79 -0.62
CA CYS A 158 -22.60 -12.69 -0.95
C CYS A 158 -23.81 -13.18 -1.77
N ARG A 159 -23.58 -13.97 -2.82
CA ARG A 159 -24.65 -14.52 -3.66
C ARG A 159 -25.61 -15.44 -2.90
N VAL A 160 -25.10 -16.22 -1.95
CA VAL A 160 -25.96 -17.08 -1.09
C VAL A 160 -26.81 -16.25 -0.14
N LYS A 161 -26.29 -15.13 0.38
CA LYS A 161 -27.08 -14.20 1.21
C LYS A 161 -28.19 -13.52 0.42
N GLU A 162 -27.93 -13.08 -0.81
CA GLU A 162 -28.97 -12.51 -1.69
C GLU A 162 -30.05 -13.51 -2.09
N ALA A 163 -29.70 -14.80 -2.27
CA ALA A 163 -30.68 -15.84 -2.59
C ALA A 163 -31.53 -16.29 -1.39
N ALA A 164 -31.18 -15.88 -0.17
CA ALA A 164 -31.83 -16.28 1.08
C ALA A 164 -32.61 -15.14 1.77
N GLY A 165 -32.62 -13.93 1.21
CA GLY A 165 -33.41 -12.77 1.66
C GLY A 165 -34.54 -12.46 0.69
#